data_AF-X8DZK3-F1
#
_entry.id   AF-X8DZK3-F1
#
_cell.length_a   1.000
_cell.length_b   1.000
_cell.length_c   1.000
_cell.angle_alpha   90.00
_cell.angle_beta   90.00
_cell.angle_gamma   90.00
#
_symmetry.space_group_name_H-M   'P 1'
#
loop_
_entity.id
_entity.type
_entity.pdbx_description
1 polymer ?
#
loop_
_entity_poly.entity_id
_entity_poly.type
_entity_poly.pdbx_seq_one_letter_code
_entity_poly.pdbx_strand_id
1 'polypeptide(L)' 'MSGAAAARMQSRVALTELLARCPDFEVDESAIIWAGGSYVRRPLSVPFTVKR' A
#
# COMPACT_ATOMS: atom_id res chain seq x y z
N MET A 1 -11.22 -4.88 -21.40
CA MET A 1 -11.51 -4.83 -19.94
C MET A 1 -10.68 -3.72 -19.35
N SER A 2 -11.29 -2.61 -18.91
CA SER A 2 -10.55 -1.44 -18.39
C SER A 2 -9.87 -1.77 -17.06
N GLY A 3 -8.67 -1.24 -16.82
CA GLY A 3 -7.87 -1.49 -15.62
C GLY A 3 -8.55 -1.09 -14.30
N ALA A 4 -9.65 -0.34 -14.36
CA ALA A 4 -10.39 0.09 -13.19
C ALA A 4 -11.01 -1.07 -12.38
N ALA A 5 -11.45 -2.16 -13.04
CA ALA A 5 -11.97 -3.33 -12.33
C ALA A 5 -10.83 -4.12 -11.65
N ALA A 6 -9.71 -4.29 -12.36
CA ALA A 6 -8.52 -4.97 -11.85
C ALA A 6 -7.91 -4.23 -10.64
N ALA A 7 -7.79 -2.90 -10.72
CA ALA A 7 -7.27 -2.08 -9.62
C ALA A 7 -8.11 -2.23 -8.33
N ARG A 8 -9.45 -2.18 -8.44
CA ARG A 8 -10.34 -2.37 -7.29
C ARG A 8 -10.20 -3.77 -6.68
N MET A 9 -10.08 -4.79 -7.52
CA MET A 9 -9.90 -6.17 -7.07
C MET A 9 -8.58 -6.31 -6.29
N GLN A 10 -7.48 -5.76 -6.80
CA GLN A 10 -6.18 -5.79 -6.13
C GLN A 10 -6.21 -5.09 -4.78
N SER A 11 -6.77 -3.88 -4.72
CA SER A 11 -6.89 -3.13 -3.45
C SER A 11 -7.73 -3.87 -2.42
N ARG A 12 -8.85 -4.50 -2.84
CA ARG A 12 -9.72 -5.25 -1.93
C ARG A 12 -8.98 -6.44 -1.31
N VAL A 13 -8.34 -7.28 -2.13
CA VAL A 13 -7.63 -8.46 -1.63
C VAL A 13 -6.46 -8.06 -0.72
N ALA A 14 -5.67 -7.06 -1.12
CA ALA A 14 -4.54 -6.59 -0.32
C ALA A 14 -4.99 -6.09 1.07
N LEU A 15 -6.04 -5.27 1.12
CA LEU A 15 -6.56 -4.73 2.38
C LEU A 15 -7.19 -5.83 3.26
N THR A 16 -7.96 -6.75 2.67
CA THR A 16 -8.56 -7.86 3.41
C THR A 16 -7.49 -8.75 4.07
N GLU A 17 -6.47 -9.15 3.33
CA GLU A 17 -5.41 -10.01 3.89
C GLU A 17 -4.52 -9.27 4.89
N LEU A 18 -4.24 -7.98 4.67
CA LEU A 18 -3.47 -7.16 5.59
C LEU A 18 -4.14 -7.13 6.97
N LEU A 19 -5.44 -6.83 7.03
CA LEU A 19 -6.19 -6.77 8.27
C LEU A 19 -6.36 -8.14 8.92
N ALA A 20 -6.47 -9.21 8.12
CA ALA A 20 -6.63 -10.56 8.64
C ALA A 20 -5.33 -11.13 9.26
N ARG A 21 -4.16 -10.76 8.70
CA ARG A 21 -2.86 -11.39 9.06
C ARG A 21 -1.95 -10.48 9.87
N CYS A 22 -2.03 -9.17 9.66
CA CYS A 22 -1.21 -8.17 10.32
C CYS A 22 -2.12 -7.04 10.86
N PRO A 23 -3.04 -7.32 11.79
CA PRO A 23 -3.98 -6.32 12.29
C PRO A 23 -3.29 -5.19 13.08
N ASP A 24 -2.15 -5.51 13.72
CA ASP A 24 -1.32 -4.54 14.43
C ASP A 24 -0.06 -4.23 13.62
N PHE A 25 -0.14 -3.18 12.81
CA PHE A 25 0.97 -2.70 12.00
C PHE A 25 1.17 -1.20 12.16
N GLU A 26 2.41 -0.76 11.98
CA GLU A 26 2.78 0.66 11.95
C GLU A 26 3.48 1.01 10.64
N VAL A 27 3.25 2.25 10.20
CA VAL A 27 3.91 2.87 9.05
C VAL A 27 4.53 4.18 9.51
N ASP A 28 5.82 4.37 9.23
CA ASP A 28 6.46 5.67 9.39
C ASP A 28 6.22 6.51 8.12
N GLU A 29 5.19 7.35 8.17
CA GLU A 29 4.79 8.20 7.04
C GLU A 29 5.88 9.21 6.65
N SER A 30 6.67 9.67 7.62
CA SER A 30 7.72 10.66 7.39
C SER A 30 8.91 10.07 6.62
N ALA A 31 9.13 8.76 6.75
CA ALA A 31 10.19 8.03 6.08
C ALA A 31 9.75 7.37 4.75
N ILE A 32 8.54 7.67 4.24
CA ILE A 32 8.11 7.22 2.91
C ILE A 32 8.94 7.92 1.83
N ILE A 33 9.61 7.12 0.99
CA ILE A 33 10.34 7.64 -0.17
C ILE A 33 9.38 7.65 -1.36
N TRP A 34 9.16 8.83 -1.95
CA TRP A 34 8.28 9.00 -3.11
C TRP A 34 9.04 8.92 -4.43
N ALA A 35 8.40 8.37 -5.46
CA ALA A 35 8.95 8.41 -6.80
C ALA A 35 9.00 9.85 -7.31
N GLY A 36 10.08 10.21 -8.01
CA GLY A 36 10.14 11.46 -8.77
C GLY A 36 9.19 11.44 -9.98
N GLY A 37 8.86 12.62 -10.49
CA GLY A 37 7.99 12.82 -11.66
C GLY A 37 6.58 13.30 -11.32
N SER A 38 5.97 14.07 -12.24
CA SER A 38 4.75 14.85 -11.95
C SER A 38 3.43 14.17 -12.34
N TYR A 39 3.47 13.00 -13.01
CA TYR A 39 2.28 12.38 -13.60
C TYR A 39 1.61 11.34 -12.69
N VAL A 40 2.38 10.55 -11.95
CA VAL A 40 1.87 9.46 -11.12
C VAL A 40 2.52 9.52 -9.75
N ARG A 41 1.70 9.78 -8.73
CA ARG A 41 2.15 9.78 -7.33
C ARG A 41 2.17 8.35 -6.80
N ARG A 42 3.36 7.81 -6.54
CA ARG A 42 3.54 6.49 -5.91
C ARG A 42 4.75 6.47 -4.99
N PRO A 43 4.71 5.70 -3.89
CA PRO A 43 5.91 5.46 -3.09
C PRO A 43 6.89 4.54 -3.85
N LEU A 44 8.19 4.74 -3.64
CA LEU A 44 9.26 3.79 -3.95
C LEU A 44 9.51 2.83 -2.78
N SER A 45 9.34 3.33 -1.55
CA SER A 45 9.47 2.54 -0.32
C SER A 45 8.50 3.06 0.74
N VAL A 46 7.91 2.14 1.51
CA VAL A 46 7.04 2.43 2.66
C VAL A 46 7.58 1.61 3.83
N PRO A 47 8.20 2.24 4.85
CA PRO A 47 8.62 1.53 6.06
C PRO A 47 7.40 0.98 6.79
N PHE A 48 7.37 -0.34 7.00
CA PHE A 48 6.23 -1.07 7.52
C PHE A 48 6.72 -2.09 8.56
N THR A 49 6.15 -2.02 9.76
CA THR A 49 6.46 -2.93 10.87
C THR A 49 5.20 -3.61 11.34
N VAL A 50 5.25 -4.93 11.55
CA VAL A 50 4.15 -5.70 12.16
C VAL A 50 4.51 -5.97 13.60
N LYS A 51 3.60 -5.63 14.53
CA LYS A 51 3.73 -6.00 15.94
C LYS A 51 3.13 -7.40 16.13
N ARG A 52 3.82 -8.23 16.90
CA ARG A 52 3.35 -9.59 17.21
C ARG A 52 2.37 -9.60 18.37
#